data_AF-A0A7V9PHU1-F1
#
_entry.id   AF-A0A7V9PHU1-F1
#
_cell.length_a   1.000
_cell.length_b   1.000
_cell.length_c   1.000
_cell.angle_alpha   90.00
_cell.angle_beta   90.00
_cell.angle_gamma   90.00
#
_symmetry.space_group_name_H-M   'P 1'
#
loop_
_entity.id
_entity.type
_entity.pdbx_description
1 polymer ?
#
loop_
_entity_poly.entity_id
_entity_poly.type
_entity_poly.pdbx_seq_one_letter_code
_entity_poly.pdbx_strand_id
1 'polypeptide(L)' 'MSFRQELLRRATARRARIVLAEGEDPRIRAAASRLRGGGIAAPILLGGPD' A
#
# COMPACT_ATOMS: atom_id res chain seq x y z
N MET A 1 7.24 21.82 -2.31
CA MET A 1 6.98 20.38 -2.10
C MET A 1 6.28 20.20 -0.76
N SER A 2 5.19 19.45 -0.69
CA SER A 2 4.52 19.16 0.59
C SER A 2 5.20 17.99 1.31
N PHE A 3 5.07 17.94 2.64
CA PHE A 3 5.56 16.81 3.45
C PHE A 3 5.10 15.45 2.91
N ARG A 4 3.83 15.36 2.49
CA ARG A 4 3.25 14.16 1.89
C ARG A 4 3.94 13.74 0.60
N GLN A 5 4.27 14.69 -0.28
CA GLN A 5 4.97 14.39 -1.54
C GLN A 5 6.36 13.80 -1.28
N GLU A 6 7.10 14.34 -0.31
CA GLU A 6 8.43 13.84 0.03
C GLU A 6 8.37 12.43 0.66
N LEU A 7 7.38 12.16 1.51
CA LEU A 7 7.14 10.81 2.05
C LEU A 7 6.84 9.80 0.94
N LEU A 8 5.96 10.15 0.00
CA LEU A 8 5.62 9.28 -1.12
C LEU A 8 6.83 9.03 -2.02
N ARG A 9 7.63 10.06 -2.32
CA ARG A 9 8.88 9.91 -3.09
C ARG A 9 9.81 8.89 -2.46
N ARG A 10 10.04 8.97 -1.14
CA ARG A 10 10.88 8.02 -0.39
C ARG A 10 10.28 6.62 -0.36
N ALA A 11 8.97 6.51 -0.16
CA ALA A 11 8.29 5.22 -0.14
C ALA A 11 8.38 4.51 -1.49
N THR A 12 8.09 5.20 -2.60
CA THR A 12 8.22 4.67 -3.96
C THR A 12 9.63 4.19 -4.26
N ALA A 13 10.66 4.94 -3.85
CA ALA A 13 12.06 4.53 -4.03
C ALA A 13 12.41 3.25 -3.25
N ARG A 14 11.84 3.06 -2.05
CA ARG A 14 12.07 1.88 -1.21
C ARG A 14 11.24 0.67 -1.64
N ARG A 15 10.03 0.89 -2.18
CA ARG A 15 9.04 -0.13 -2.59
C ARG A 15 8.90 -1.27 -1.57
N ALA A 16 8.71 -0.91 -0.31
CA ALA A 16 8.72 -1.87 0.80
C ALA A 16 7.60 -2.91 0.67
N ARG A 17 7.87 -4.13 1.15
CA ARG A 17 6.84 -5.17 1.36
C ARG A 17 6.13 -4.90 2.68
N ILE A 18 4.81 -4.72 2.66
CA ILE A 18 4.03 -4.34 3.84
C ILE A 18 2.86 -5.30 3.99
N VAL A 19 2.72 -5.91 5.16
CA VAL A 19 1.57 -6.75 5.48
C VAL A 19 0.40 -5.86 5.91
N LEU A 20 -0.78 -6.13 5.36
CA LEU A 20 -2.05 -5.52 5.74
C LEU A 20 -2.95 -6.66 6.22
N ALA A 21 -3.15 -6.75 7.54
CA ALA A 21 -3.80 -7.90 8.17
C ALA A 21 -5.34 -7.89 8.06
N GLU A 22 -5.93 -6.75 7.70
CA GLU A 22 -7.36 -6.51 7.66
C GLU A 22 -7.93 -6.73 6.25
N GLY A 23 -7.59 -7.86 5.62
CA GLY A 23 -7.93 -8.13 4.22
C GLY A 23 -9.42 -8.20 3.93
N GLU A 24 -10.29 -8.36 4.93
CA GLU A 24 -11.74 -8.29 4.76
C GLU A 24 -12.29 -6.86 4.71
N ASP A 25 -11.52 -5.85 5.13
CA ASP A 25 -11.97 -4.46 5.05
C ASP A 25 -11.84 -3.93 3.61
N PRO A 26 -12.94 -3.47 2.98
CA PRO A 26 -12.91 -3.00 1.59
C PRO A 26 -12.00 -1.77 1.41
N ARG A 27 -11.81 -0.94 2.44
CA ARG A 27 -10.90 0.21 2.41
C ARG A 27 -9.45 -0.24 2.36
N ILE A 28 -9.12 -1.33 3.08
CA ILE A 28 -7.77 -1.90 3.09
C ILE A 28 -7.45 -2.53 1.75
N ARG A 29 -8.40 -3.24 1.12
CA ARG A 29 -8.26 -3.71 -0.27
C ARG A 29 -8.05 -2.57 -1.26
N ALA A 30 -8.85 -1.51 -1.16
CA ALA A 30 -8.71 -0.33 -2.01
C ALA A 30 -7.36 0.37 -1.81
N ALA A 31 -6.88 0.47 -0.56
CA ALA A 31 -5.58 1.03 -0.23
C ALA A 31 -4.44 0.17 -0.79
N ALA A 32 -4.51 -1.15 -0.64
CA ALA A 32 -3.53 -2.07 -1.21
C ALA A 32 -3.44 -1.93 -2.74
N SER A 33 -4.57 -1.81 -3.42
CA SER A 33 -4.63 -1.56 -4.87
C SER A 33 -3.95 -0.24 -5.23
N ARG A 34 -4.25 0.85 -4.51
CA ARG A 34 -3.63 2.17 -4.72
C ARG A 34 -2.12 2.16 -4.48
N LEU A 35 -1.67 1.51 -3.41
CA LEU A 35 -0.24 1.40 -3.08
C LEU A 35 0.52 0.61 -4.15
N ARG A 36 -0.06 -0.49 -4.63
CA ARG A 36 0.53 -1.33 -5.69
C ARG A 36 0.55 -0.60 -7.04
N GLY A 37 -0.59 -0.05 -7.45
CA GLY A 37 -0.73 0.68 -8.72
C GLY A 37 0.10 1.96 -8.78
N GLY A 38 0.31 2.64 -7.64
CA GLY A 38 1.18 3.81 -7.54
C GLY A 38 2.68 3.48 -7.35
N GLY A 39 3.07 2.20 -7.30
CA GLY A 39 4.46 1.79 -7.06
C GLY A 39 5.01 2.18 -5.68
N ILE A 40 4.15 2.56 -4.73
CA ILE A 40 4.52 3.08 -3.41
C ILE A 40 5.04 1.95 -2.51
N ALA A 41 4.41 0.78 -2.59
CA ALA A 41 4.75 -0.40 -1.81
C ALA A 41 4.36 -1.68 -2.56
N ALA A 42 4.76 -2.82 -2.00
CA ALA A 42 4.31 -4.16 -2.40
C ALA A 42 3.47 -4.77 -1.26
N PRO A 43 2.15 -4.48 -1.20
CA PRO A 43 1.30 -4.95 -0.12
C PRO A 43 1.12 -6.48 -0.16
N ILE A 44 1.02 -7.08 1.01
CA ILE A 44 0.65 -8.48 1.25
C ILE A 44 -0.62 -8.42 2.10
N LEU A 45 -1.77 -8.76 1.52
CA LEU A 45 -3.03 -8.82 2.26
C LEU A 45 -3.15 -10.18 2.95
N LEU A 46 -3.56 -10.18 4.22
CA LEU A 46 -4.02 -11.38 4.92
C LEU A 46 -5.53 -11.32 5.03
N GLY A 47 -6.22 -12.41 4.66
CA GLY A 47 -7.66 -12.38 4.40
C GLY A 47 -7.97 -11.90 2.98
N GLY A 48 -9.15 -12.23 2.48
CA GLY A 48 -9.54 -12.13 1.09
C GLY A 48 -10.63 -13.14 0.73
N PRO A 49 -11.37 -12.96 -0.39
CA PRO A 49 -12.12 -14.06 -0.98
C PRO A 49 -11.10 -15.09 -1.48
N ASP A 50 -11.39 -16.37 -1.25
CA ASP A 50 -10.62 -17.49 -1.83
C ASP A 50 -10.52 -17.39 -3.36
#